data_AF-A0A845RSW0-F1
#
_entry.id   AF-A0A845RSW0-F1
#
_cell.length_a   1.000
_cell.length_b   1.000
_cell.length_c   1.000
_cell.angle_alpha   90.00
_cell.angle_beta   90.00
_cell.angle_gamma   90.00
#
_symmetry.space_group_name_H-M   'P 1'
#
loop_
_entity.id
_entity.type
_entity.pdbx_description
1 polymer ?
#
loop_
_entity_poly.entity_id
_entity_poly.type
_entity_poly.pdbx_seq_one_letter_code
_entity_poly.pdbx_strand_id
1 'polypeptide(L)' 'MTKRKRRSFSGEFKNQMVQLYLNGKPRAEISKEYDI' A
#
# COMPACT_ATOMS: atom_id res chain seq x y z
N MET A 1 11.29 21.76 6.97
CA MET A 1 10.45 20.55 6.84
C MET A 1 9.65 20.65 5.55
N THR A 2 10.07 19.96 4.48
CA THR A 2 9.32 19.91 3.22
C THR A 2 8.12 18.98 3.39
N LYS A 3 6.90 19.45 3.06
CA LYS A 3 5.70 18.60 3.12
C LYS A 3 5.84 17.45 2.11
N ARG A 4 5.60 16.21 2.54
CA ARG A 4 5.53 15.05 1.65
C ARG A 4 4.39 15.26 0.65
N LYS A 5 4.65 15.00 -0.64
CA LYS A 5 3.60 15.06 -1.67
C LYS A 5 2.56 13.97 -1.39
N ARG A 6 1.27 14.33 -1.54
CA ARG A 6 0.17 13.36 -1.43
C ARG A 6 0.26 12.36 -2.57
N ARG A 7 0.16 11.08 -2.25
CA ARG A 7 0.08 9.99 -3.24
C ARG A 7 -1.37 9.70 -3.59
N SER A 8 -1.60 9.40 -4.86
CA SER A 8 -2.90 8.96 -5.39
C SER A 8 -2.74 7.56 -5.94
N PHE A 9 -3.55 6.63 -5.44
CA PHE A 9 -3.56 5.24 -5.89
C PHE A 9 -4.85 4.95 -6.64
N SER A 10 -4.74 4.18 -7.72
CA SER A 10 -5.91 3.69 -8.45
C SER A 10 -6.76 2.75 -7.57
N GLY A 11 -8.03 2.56 -7.94
CA GLY A 11 -8.90 1.60 -7.26
C GLY A 11 -8.36 0.17 -7.34
N GLU A 12 -7.84 -0.21 -8.50
CA GLU A 12 -7.23 -1.53 -8.74
C GLU A 12 -6.03 -1.78 -7.83
N PHE A 13 -5.15 -0.78 -7.66
CA PHE A 13 -3.99 -0.91 -6.78
C PHE A 13 -4.44 -1.15 -5.33
N LYS A 14 -5.45 -0.43 -4.85
CA LYS A 14 -6.01 -0.65 -3.50
C LYS A 14 -6.59 -2.06 -3.36
N ASN A 15 -7.29 -2.55 -4.38
CA ASN A 15 -7.83 -3.91 -4.38
C ASN A 15 -6.71 -4.96 -4.29
N GLN A 16 -5.62 -4.78 -5.04
CA GLN A 16 -4.44 -5.66 -4.96
C GLN A 16 -3.83 -5.67 -3.55
N MET A 17 -3.68 -4.51 -2.91
CA MET A 17 -3.16 -4.43 -1.53
C MET A 17 -4.06 -5.16 -0.52
N VAL A 18 -5.38 -5.05 -0.69
CA VAL A 18 -6.34 -5.76 0.18
C VAL A 18 -6.25 -7.27 -0.04
N GLN A 19 -6.11 -7.74 -1.29
CA GLN A 19 -5.93 -9.17 -1.57
C GLN A 19 -4.67 -9.72 -0.92
N LEU A 20 -3.55 -8.98 -0.94
CA LEU A 20 -2.32 -9.40 -0.25
C LEU A 20 -2.54 -9.57 1.26
N TYR A 21 -3.25 -8.64 1.88
CA TYR A 21 -3.58 -8.72 3.30
C TYR A 21 -4.51 -9.90 3.62
N LEU A 22 -5.55 -10.11 2.80
CA LEU A 22 -6.49 -11.23 2.97
C LEU A 22 -5.81 -12.59 2.77
N ASN A 23 -4.79 -12.67 1.91
CA ASN A 23 -3.97 -13.85 1.70
C ASN A 23 -2.95 -14.11 2.83
N GLY A 24 -3.01 -13.33 3.91
CA GLY A 24 -2.18 -13.53 5.11
C GLY A 24 -0.86 -12.78 5.10
N LYS A 25 -0.61 -11.91 4.12
CA LYS A 25 0.61 -11.08 4.11
C LYS A 25 0.50 -9.98 5.19
N PRO A 26 1.48 -9.88 6.10
CA PRO A 26 1.46 -8.84 7.12
C PRO A 26 1.47 -7.44 6.50
N ARG A 27 0.68 -6.53 7.08
CA ARG A 27 0.62 -5.12 6.64
C ARG A 27 2.00 -4.45 6.60
N ALA A 28 2.90 -4.80 7.53
CA ALA A 28 4.26 -4.27 7.57
C ALA A 28 5.08 -4.64 6.33
N GLU A 29 4.93 -5.86 5.82
CA GLU A 29 5.61 -6.30 4.61
C GLU A 29 5.04 -5.62 3.36
N ILE A 30 3.71 -5.50 3.28
CA ILE A 30 3.04 -4.79 2.18
C ILE A 30 3.49 -3.32 2.14
N SER A 31 3.58 -2.65 3.30
CA SER A 31 4.05 -1.25 3.36
C SER A 31 5.51 -1.10 2.94
N LYS A 32 6.37 -2.04 3.34
CA LYS A 32 7.79 -2.03 2.97
C LYS A 32 8.02 -2.29 1.48
N GLU A 33 7.28 -3.20 0.88
CA GLU A 33 7.45 -3.60 -0.53
C GLU A 33 6.95 -2.53 -1.50
N TYR A 34 5.83 -1.89 -1.19
CA TYR A 34 5.20 -0.89 -2.05
C TYR A 34 5.50 0.56 -1.63
N ASP A 35 6.37 0.75 -0.63
CA ASP A 35 6.73 2.03 0.00
C ASP A 35 5.52 2.85 0.48
N ILE A 36 4.36 2.22 0.69
CA ILE A 36 3.06 2.89 0.98
C ILE A 36 2.94 3.45 2.39
#